data_AF-A0A659UD41-F1
#
_entry.id   AF-A0A659UD41-F1
#
_cell.length_a   1.000
_cell.length_b   1.000
_cell.length_c   1.000
_cell.angle_alpha   90.00
_cell.angle_beta   90.00
_cell.angle_gamma   90.00
#
_symmetry.space_group_name_H-M   'P 1'
#
loop_
_entity.id
_entity.type
_entity.pdbx_description
1 polymer ?
#
loop_
_entity_poly.entity_id
_entity_poly.type
_entity_poly.pdbx_seq_one_letter_code
_entity_poly.pdbx_strand_id
1 'polypeptide(L)'
;MGMPFSDPMADGPAIQAAGLRALKGGQTLVKTLKLASDFRAGDDETPIVLMGYYNPIYIYGVDRFLVDAKASGIDGLIVVDLPPEMDEELCIPALKAGINFIRSE
;
A
#
# COMPACT_ATOMS: atom_id res chain seq x y z
N MET A 1 1.21 -2.14 -7.60
CA MET A 1 1.48 -3.40 -6.88
C MET A 1 0.45 -3.58 -5.76
N GLY A 2 -0.12 -4.78 -5.62
CA GLY A 2 -1.08 -5.07 -4.56
C GLY A 2 -0.40 -5.40 -3.24
N MET A 3 -0.86 -4.80 -2.15
CA MET A 3 -0.43 -5.14 -0.80
C MET A 3 -1.03 -6.49 -0.38
N PRO A 4 -0.27 -7.40 0.26
CA PRO A 4 -0.83 -8.66 0.79
C PRO A 4 -1.91 -8.35 1.83
N PHE A 5 -3.13 -8.87 1.64
CA PHE A 5 -4.26 -8.64 2.56
C PHE A 5 -4.96 -9.92 3.03
N SER A 6 -5.43 -9.87 4.29
CA SER A 6 -5.97 -10.99 5.08
C SER A 6 -7.49 -11.06 5.15
N ASP A 7 -8.22 -10.02 4.72
CA ASP A 7 -9.68 -10.04 4.74
C ASP A 7 -10.29 -9.50 3.43
N PRO A 8 -10.36 -10.34 2.39
CA PRO A 8 -10.57 -9.90 1.03
C PRO A 8 -12.07 -9.81 0.72
N MET A 9 -12.79 -8.89 1.35
CA MET A 9 -14.25 -8.77 1.17
C MET A 9 -14.64 -8.11 -0.16
N ALA A 10 -13.73 -7.35 -0.80
CA ALA A 10 -13.96 -6.64 -2.06
C ALA A 10 -13.47 -7.40 -3.32
N ASP A 11 -12.84 -8.55 -3.14
CA ASP A 11 -12.09 -9.25 -4.19
C ASP A 11 -12.72 -10.61 -4.54
N GLY A 12 -12.76 -10.93 -5.84
CA GLY A 12 -13.21 -12.26 -6.30
C GLY A 12 -12.33 -13.40 -5.73
N PRO A 13 -12.82 -14.65 -5.71
CA PRO A 13 -12.19 -15.78 -5.00
C PRO A 13 -10.73 -16.04 -5.40
N ALA A 14 -10.31 -15.64 -6.61
CA ALA A 14 -8.93 -15.74 -7.08
C ALA A 14 -7.96 -14.80 -6.34
N ILE A 15 -8.38 -13.55 -6.05
CA ILE A 15 -7.54 -12.57 -5.35
C ILE A 15 -7.57 -12.83 -3.84
N GLN A 16 -8.70 -13.31 -3.28
CA GLN A 16 -8.72 -13.82 -1.89
C GLN A 16 -7.65 -14.91 -1.67
N ALA A 17 -7.57 -15.88 -2.59
CA ALA A 17 -6.61 -16.97 -2.52
C ALA A 17 -5.16 -16.51 -2.75
N ALA A 18 -4.93 -15.40 -3.46
CA ALA A 18 -3.61 -14.80 -3.61
C ALA A 18 -3.18 -14.06 -2.32
N GLY A 19 -4.08 -13.31 -1.69
CA GLY A 19 -3.87 -12.65 -0.39
C GLY A 19 -3.56 -13.66 0.72
N LEU A 20 -4.37 -14.71 0.84
CA LEU A 20 -4.16 -15.81 1.80
C LEU A 20 -2.83 -16.56 1.58
N ARG A 21 -2.42 -16.78 0.32
CA ARG A 21 -1.12 -17.40 -0.01
C ARG A 21 0.05 -16.47 0.31
N ALA A 22 -0.09 -15.17 0.05
CA ALA A 22 0.94 -14.19 0.39
C ALA A 22 1.13 -14.09 1.91
N LEU A 23 0.04 -14.02 2.68
CA LEU A 23 0.08 -14.05 4.15
C LEU A 23 0.67 -15.35 4.71
N LYS A 24 0.25 -16.51 4.20
CA LYS A 24 0.86 -17.81 4.57
C LYS A 24 2.33 -17.92 4.16
N GLY A 25 2.75 -17.21 3.10
CA GLY A 25 4.14 -17.09 2.68
C GLY A 25 4.97 -16.10 3.48
N GLY A 26 4.40 -15.49 4.53
CA GLY A 26 5.08 -14.48 5.35
C GLY A 26 5.35 -13.20 4.59
N GLN A 27 4.51 -12.85 3.61
CA GLN A 27 4.60 -11.54 2.97
C GLN A 27 4.19 -10.43 3.93
N THR A 28 5.00 -9.38 3.97
CA THR A 28 4.83 -8.23 4.86
C THR A 28 4.89 -6.95 4.04
N LEU A 29 4.35 -5.86 4.59
CA LEU A 29 4.47 -4.53 3.99
C LEU A 29 5.92 -4.18 3.63
N VAL A 30 6.87 -4.54 4.50
CA VAL A 30 8.32 -4.37 4.30
C VAL A 30 8.80 -5.05 3.02
N LYS A 31 8.37 -6.28 2.75
CA LYS A 31 8.76 -7.03 1.55
C LYS A 31 8.10 -6.46 0.28
N THR A 32 6.87 -5.95 0.37
CA THR A 32 6.22 -5.23 -0.73
C THR A 32 6.97 -3.95 -1.08
N LEU A 33 7.37 -3.18 -0.07
CA LEU A 33 8.19 -1.98 -0.24
C LEU A 33 9.56 -2.32 -0.83
N LYS A 34 10.20 -3.40 -0.35
CA LYS A 34 11.45 -3.88 -0.94
C LYS A 34 11.31 -4.23 -2.42
N LEU A 35 10.23 -4.91 -2.80
CA LEU A 35 9.96 -5.24 -4.21
C LEU A 35 9.81 -3.98 -5.06
N ALA A 36 9.22 -2.91 -4.52
CA ALA A 36 9.10 -1.64 -5.20
C ALA A 36 10.47 -0.99 -5.41
N SER A 37 11.30 -0.98 -4.37
CA SER A 37 12.67 -0.49 -4.45
C SER A 37 13.51 -1.28 -5.45
N ASP A 38 13.38 -2.61 -5.48
CA ASP A 38 14.11 -3.47 -6.41
C ASP A 38 13.65 -3.24 -7.86
N PHE A 39 12.35 -2.99 -8.09
CA PHE A 39 11.81 -2.61 -9.39
C PHE A 39 12.34 -1.24 -9.83
N ARG A 40 12.31 -0.24 -8.93
CA ARG A 40 12.79 1.12 -9.18
C ARG A 40 14.28 1.16 -9.55
N ALA A 41 15.08 0.20 -9.07
CA ALA A 41 16.48 0.07 -9.44
C ALA A 41 16.70 -0.25 -10.94
N GLY A 42 15.71 -0.83 -11.61
CA GLY A 42 15.75 -1.17 -13.04
C GLY A 42 14.85 -0.29 -13.94
N ASP A 43 13.91 0.46 -13.36
CA ASP A 43 12.97 1.32 -14.08
C ASP A 43 12.54 2.51 -13.19
N ASP A 44 13.02 3.72 -13.54
CA ASP A 44 12.75 4.96 -12.80
C ASP A 44 11.60 5.79 -13.41
N GLU A 45 11.08 5.41 -14.59
CA GLU A 45 10.04 6.19 -15.26
C GLU A 45 8.63 5.70 -14.94
N THR A 46 8.45 4.39 -14.73
CA THR A 46 7.12 3.81 -14.53
C THR A 46 6.54 4.19 -13.14
N PRO A 47 5.36 4.85 -13.06
CA PRO A 47 4.76 5.19 -11.77
C PRO A 47 4.29 3.95 -11.00
N ILE A 48 4.62 3.87 -9.70
CA ILE A 48 4.25 2.74 -8.83
C ILE A 48 3.14 3.17 -7.87
N VAL A 49 1.94 2.63 -8.08
CA VAL A 49 0.80 2.80 -7.18
C VAL A 49 0.62 1.55 -6.32
N LEU A 50 0.47 1.73 -5.02
CA LEU A 50 0.24 0.67 -4.05
C LEU A 50 -1.21 0.67 -3.59
N MET A 51 -1.91 -0.43 -3.81
CA MET A 51 -3.32 -0.59 -3.45
C MET A 51 -3.46 -1.55 -2.28
N GLY A 52 -4.25 -1.19 -1.27
CA GLY A 52 -4.46 -1.99 -0.09
C GLY A 52 -5.52 -1.42 0.85
N TYR A 53 -5.41 -1.81 2.12
CA TYR A 53 -6.31 -1.45 3.21
C TYR A 53 -5.54 -0.68 4.28
N TYR A 54 -6.23 0.05 5.14
CA TYR A 54 -5.65 0.92 6.14
C TYR A 54 -5.06 0.14 7.32
N ASN A 55 -5.71 -0.93 7.77
CA ASN A 55 -5.33 -1.63 9.00
C ASN A 55 -3.84 -2.07 9.04
N PRO A 56 -3.24 -2.65 7.98
CA PRO A 56 -1.82 -2.97 7.95
C PRO A 56 -0.90 -1.75 8.00
N ILE A 57 -1.31 -0.62 7.41
CA ILE A 57 -0.57 0.65 7.47
C ILE A 57 -0.60 1.20 8.89
N TYR A 58 -1.78 1.16 9.52
CA TYR A 58 -1.98 1.57 10.91
C TYR A 58 -1.11 0.75 11.88
N ILE A 59 -1.11 -0.58 11.75
CA ILE A 59 -0.27 -1.47 12.57
C ILE A 59 1.23 -1.22 12.35
N TYR A 60 1.64 -0.88 11.12
CA TYR A 60 3.03 -0.54 10.80
C TYR A 60 3.44 0.86 11.31
N GLY A 61 2.46 1.74 11.53
CA GLY A 61 2.63 3.16 11.83
C GLY A 61 2.65 4.00 10.56
N VAL A 62 1.72 4.95 10.44
CA VAL A 62 1.54 5.78 9.24
C VAL A 62 2.80 6.55 8.87
N ASP A 63 3.39 7.29 9.82
CA ASP A 63 4.58 8.11 9.55
C ASP A 63 5.75 7.25 9.02
N ARG A 64 5.98 6.11 9.67
CA ARG A 64 7.01 5.15 9.25
C ARG A 64 6.71 4.58 7.87
N PHE A 65 5.45 4.20 7.63
CA PHE A 65 5.03 3.68 6.34
C PHE A 65 5.28 4.70 5.22
N LEU A 66 4.91 5.96 5.41
CA LEU A 66 5.06 6.98 4.37
C LEU A 66 6.52 7.28 4.05
N VAL A 67 7.38 7.32 5.07
CA VAL A 67 8.84 7.44 4.88
C VAL A 67 9.39 6.26 4.09
N ASP A 68 9.06 5.03 4.50
CA ASP A 68 9.56 3.82 3.86
C ASP A 68 8.99 3.67 2.43
N ALA A 69 7.73 4.04 2.22
CA ALA A 69 7.06 4.02 0.92
C ALA A 69 7.70 5.00 -0.04
N LYS A 70 7.98 6.23 0.39
CA LYS A 70 8.65 7.23 -0.45
C LYS A 70 10.07 6.79 -0.79
N ALA A 71 10.83 6.29 0.19
CA ALA A 71 12.18 5.78 -0.02
C ALA A 71 12.22 4.57 -0.98
N SER A 72 11.15 3.78 -0.99
CA SER A 72 11.00 2.63 -1.90
C SER A 72 10.51 3.00 -3.30
N GLY A 73 10.28 4.29 -3.56
CA GLY A 73 9.80 4.79 -4.85
C GLY A 73 8.30 4.55 -5.07
N ILE A 74 7.47 4.51 -4.05
CA ILE A 74 6.01 4.51 -4.23
C ILE A 74 5.55 5.93 -4.57
N ASP A 75 4.78 6.07 -5.66
CA ASP A 75 4.25 7.35 -6.15
C ASP A 75 2.81 7.59 -5.72
N GLY A 76 2.06 6.53 -5.46
CA GLY A 76 0.67 6.65 -5.07
C GLY A 76 0.14 5.52 -4.20
N LEU A 77 -0.96 5.81 -3.51
CA LEU A 77 -1.66 4.93 -2.59
C LEU A 77 -3.14 4.89 -2.94
N ILE A 78 -3.71 3.68 -3.00
CA ILE A 78 -5.15 3.46 -3.05
C ILE A 78 -5.53 2.69 -1.80
N VAL A 79 -6.32 3.30 -0.93
CA VAL A 79 -6.83 2.67 0.29
C VAL A 79 -8.35 2.60 0.22
N VAL A 80 -8.87 1.38 0.18
CA VAL A 80 -10.30 1.12 -0.14
C VAL A 80 -11.24 1.19 1.05
N ASP A 81 -10.71 1.09 2.27
CA ASP A 81 -11.46 1.03 3.52
C ASP A 81 -11.35 2.30 4.36
N LEU A 82 -10.72 3.36 3.82
CA LEU A 82 -10.58 4.64 4.53
C LEU A 82 -11.76 5.56 4.18
N PRO A 83 -12.68 5.83 5.12
CA PRO A 83 -13.75 6.79 4.90
C PRO A 83 -13.20 8.24 4.88
N PRO A 84 -13.84 9.19 4.17
CA PRO A 84 -13.35 10.56 4.00
C PRO A 84 -13.11 11.32 5.32
N GLU A 85 -13.82 10.96 6.39
CA GLU A 85 -13.65 11.56 7.71
C GLU A 85 -12.28 11.27 8.34
N MET A 86 -11.55 10.27 7.83
CA MET A 86 -10.25 9.81 8.31
C MET A 86 -9.08 10.38 7.47
N ASP A 87 -9.35 11.37 6.61
CA ASP A 87 -8.34 12.00 5.74
C ASP A 87 -7.14 12.58 6.52
N GLU A 88 -7.37 13.05 7.76
CA GLU A 88 -6.31 13.57 8.63
C GLU A 88 -5.29 12.49 9.03
N GLU A 89 -5.70 11.22 9.09
CA GLU A 89 -4.83 10.15 9.56
C GLU A 89 -3.86 9.64 8.49
N LEU A 90 -4.24 9.65 7.21
CA LEU A 90 -3.40 9.08 6.14
C LEU A 90 -3.34 9.95 4.88
N CYS A 91 -4.46 10.50 4.42
CA CYS A 91 -4.51 11.26 3.18
C CYS A 91 -3.64 12.52 3.24
N ILE A 92 -3.81 13.34 4.28
CA ILE A 92 -3.02 14.57 4.47
C ILE A 92 -1.53 14.27 4.68
N PRO A 93 -1.14 13.32 5.56
CA PRO A 93 0.25 12.89 5.69
C PRO A 93 0.86 12.37 4.37
N ALA A 94 0.13 11.57 3.59
CA ALA A 94 0.62 11.02 2.33
C ALA A 94 0.90 12.12 1.29
N LEU A 95 -0.03 13.07 1.14
CA LEU A 95 0.15 14.22 0.26
C LEU A 95 1.36 15.08 0.69
N LYS A 96 1.54 15.30 1.99
CA LYS A 96 2.72 16.01 2.53
C LYS A 96 4.03 15.26 2.27
N ALA A 97 4.00 13.93 2.28
CA ALA A 97 5.14 13.08 1.93
C ALA A 97 5.40 13.02 0.41
N GLY A 98 4.56 13.67 -0.41
CA GLY A 98 4.65 13.65 -1.86
C GLY A 98 4.25 12.31 -2.48
N ILE A 99 3.29 11.63 -1.86
CA ILE A 99 2.67 10.39 -2.36
C ILE A 99 1.22 10.71 -2.70
N ASN A 100 0.81 10.41 -3.93
CA ASN A 100 -0.55 10.69 -4.39
C ASN A 100 -1.55 9.72 -3.74
N PHE A 101 -2.55 10.26 -3.05
CA PHE A 101 -3.62 9.44 -2.48
C PHE A 101 -4.80 9.39 -3.46
N ILE A 102 -5.16 8.20 -3.93
CA ILE A 102 -6.24 7.95 -4.88
C ILE A 102 -7.38 7.26 -4.13
N ARG A 103 -8.56 7.88 -4.15
CA ARG A 103 -9.78 7.32 -3.56
C ARG A 103 -10.54 6.50 -4.60
N SER A 104 -11.09 5.36 -4.15
CA SER A 104 -12.16 4.67 -4.89
C SER A 104 -13.47 5.30 -4.44
N GLU A 105 -14.20 5.90 -5.36
CA GLU A 105 -15.60 6.33 -5.17
C GLU A 105 -16.57 5.18 -5.47
#